data_AF-A0A7K6C3F2-F1
#
_entry.id   AF-A0A7K6C3F2-F1
#
_cell.length_a   1.000
_cell.length_b   1.000
_cell.length_c   1.000
_cell.angle_alpha   90.00
_cell.angle_beta   90.00
_cell.angle_gamma   90.00
#
_symmetry.space_group_name_H-M   'P 1'
#
loop_
_entity.id
_entity.type
_entity.pdbx_description
1 polymer ?
#
loop_
_entity_poly.entity_id
_entity_poly.type
_entity_poly.pdbx_seq_one_letter_code
_entity_poly.pdbx_strand_id
1 'polypeptide(L)' 'ARKFTDKHEWISVENGIGTVGISDFAQEALGDVVYCSLPEVGTKLSKHGEF' A
#
# COMPACT_ATOMS: atom_id res chain seq x y z
N ALA A 1 12.36 5.97 -6.98
CA ALA A 1 12.60 4.51 -7.00
C ALA A 1 11.62 3.84 -6.05
N ARG A 2 10.97 2.74 -6.47
CA ARG A 2 10.01 2.01 -5.62
C ARG A 2 10.75 1.15 -4.59
N LYS A 3 10.27 1.16 -3.35
CA LYS A 3 10.71 0.25 -2.27
C LYS A 3 9.61 -0.76 -2.00
N PHE A 4 9.98 -1.95 -1.56
CA PHE A 4 9.05 -3.06 -1.31
C PHE A 4 9.11 -3.52 0.16
N THR A 5 8.02 -4.10 0.64
CA THR A 5 7.95 -4.78 1.94
C THR A 5 7.84 -6.29 1.74
N ASP A 6 8.20 -7.06 2.77
CA ASP A 6 8.03 -8.52 2.78
C ASP A 6 6.54 -8.95 2.75
N LYS A 7 5.63 -7.98 2.95
CA LYS A 7 4.17 -8.17 2.84
C LYS A 7 3.64 -7.92 1.42
N HIS A 8 4.52 -7.88 0.43
CA HIS A 8 4.15 -7.65 -0.97
C HIS A 8 3.51 -6.29 -1.23
N GLU A 9 3.87 -5.28 -0.45
CA GLU A 9 3.48 -3.88 -0.65
C GLU A 9 4.65 -3.10 -1.27
N TRP A 10 4.35 -1.97 -1.91
CA TRP A 10 5.35 -1.05 -2.40
C TRP A 10 5.04 0.40 -2.04
N ILE A 11 6.09 1.21 -2.00
CA ILE A 11 6.01 2.66 -1.84
C ILE A 11 6.92 3.37 -2.84
N SER A 12 6.40 4.41 -3.50
CA SER A 12 7.18 5.40 -4.26
C SER A 12 7.11 6.73 -3.53
N VAL A 13 8.26 7.34 -3.28
CA VAL A 13 8.34 8.62 -2.56
C VAL A 13 8.85 9.71 -3.49
N GLU A 14 8.06 10.78 -3.62
CA GLU A 14 8.37 11.96 -4.42
C GLU A 14 8.02 13.20 -3.59
N ASN A 15 8.98 14.11 -3.41
CA ASN A 15 8.79 15.38 -2.69
C ASN A 15 8.15 15.24 -1.29
N GLY A 16 8.48 14.17 -0.56
CA GLY A 16 7.93 13.89 0.77
C GLY A 16 6.53 13.27 0.77
N ILE A 17 5.94 13.03 -0.41
CA ILE A 17 4.66 12.34 -0.58
C ILE A 17 4.94 10.89 -0.99
N GLY A 18 4.40 9.95 -0.23
CA GLY A 18 4.50 8.52 -0.49
C GLY A 18 3.23 7.99 -1.15
N THR A 19 3.33 7.42 -2.34
CA THR A 19 2.26 6.63 -2.96
C THR A 19 2.49 5.16 -2.61
N VAL A 20 1.49 4.51 -2.03
CA VAL A 20 1.54 3.10 -1.61
C VAL A 20 0.59 2.22 -2.43
N GLY A 21 0.91 0.93 -2.53
CA GLY A 21 0.06 -0.06 -3.16
C GLY A 21 0.55 -1.48 -2.92
N ILE A 22 -0.15 -2.46 -3.49
CA ILE A 22 0.24 -3.87 -3.47
C ILE A 22 1.05 -4.21 -4.73
N SER A 23 1.95 -5.18 -4.61
CA SER A 23 2.75 -5.69 -5.74
C SER A 23 1.91 -6.54 -6.68
N ASP A 24 2.43 -6.77 -7.88
CA ASP A 24 1.78 -7.60 -8.90
C ASP A 24 1.56 -9.04 -8.41
N PHE A 25 2.52 -9.59 -7.65
CA PHE A 25 2.37 -10.89 -7.02
C PHE A 25 1.18 -10.93 -6.02
N ALA A 26 0.96 -9.85 -5.28
CA ALA A 26 -0.15 -9.78 -4.33
C ALA A 26 -1.50 -9.70 -5.03
N GLN A 27 -1.62 -8.96 -6.15
CA GLN A 27 -2.89 -8.88 -6.87
C GLN A 27 -3.23 -10.20 -7.58
N GLU A 28 -2.24 -10.90 -8.16
CA GLU A 28 -2.46 -12.25 -8.70
C GLU A 28 -2.92 -13.26 -7.64
N ALA A 29 -2.37 -13.18 -6.43
CA ALA A 29 -2.75 -14.05 -5.31
C ALA A 29 -4.18 -13.77 -4.78
N LEU A 30 -4.65 -12.52 -4.86
CA LEU A 30 -6.00 -12.12 -4.46
C LEU A 30 -7.05 -12.45 -5.53
N GLY A 31 -6.67 -12.44 -6.81
CA GLY A 31 -7.60 -12.54 -7.93
C GLY A 31 -8.40 -11.24 -8.12
N ASP A 32 -9.68 -11.37 -8.47
CA ASP A 32 -10.53 -10.21 -8.74
C ASP A 32 -10.85 -9.44 -7.44
N VAL A 33 -10.21 -8.28 -7.28
CA VAL A 33 -10.45 -7.37 -6.15
C VAL A 33 -11.78 -6.64 -6.35
N VAL A 34 -12.78 -6.99 -5.55
CA VAL A 34 -14.13 -6.39 -5.63
C VAL A 34 -14.38 -5.25 -4.63
N TYR A 35 -13.51 -5.10 -3.63
CA TYR A 35 -13.65 -4.09 -2.58
C TYR A 35 -12.29 -3.68 -2.00
N CYS A 36 -12.13 -2.40 -1.68
CA CYS A 36 -10.97 -1.84 -0.99
C CYS A 36 -11.44 -0.99 0.19
N SER A 37 -11.02 -1.33 1.41
CA SER A 37 -11.18 -0.47 2.57
C SER A 37 -9.99 0.49 2.65
N LEU A 38 -10.23 1.80 2.68
CA LEU A 38 -9.20 2.82 2.70
C LEU A 38 -9.38 3.74 3.91
N PRO A 39 -8.29 4.29 4.47
CA PRO A 39 -8.38 5.21 5.60
C PRO A 39 -8.93 6.56 5.15
N GLU A 40 -9.52 7.32 6.07
CA GLU A 40 -9.94 8.68 5.79
C GLU A 40 -8.75 9.61 5.60
N VAL A 41 -8.93 10.66 4.79
CA VAL A 41 -7.90 11.68 4.59
C VAL A 41 -7.56 12.35 5.92
N GLY A 42 -6.27 12.39 6.25
CA GLY A 42 -5.77 12.93 7.52
C GLY A 42 -5.57 11.90 8.63
N THR A 43 -5.93 10.63 8.39
CA THR A 43 -5.63 9.53 9.32
C THR A 43 -4.11 9.41 9.54
N LYS A 44 -3.69 9.42 10.81
CA LYS A 44 -2.29 9.22 11.19
C LYS A 44 -1.99 7.72 11.23
N LEU A 45 -1.02 7.29 10.44
CA LEU A 45 -0.59 5.90 10.36
C LEU A 45 0.80 5.71 10.97
N SER A 46 1.01 4.55 11.59
CA SER A 46 2.33 4.09 12.04
C SER A 46 2.87 3.06 11.05
N LYS A 47 4.20 2.91 10.98
CA LYS A 47 4.81 1.86 10.15
C LYS A 47 4.28 0.48 10.58
N HIS A 48 3.68 -0.25 9.63
CA HIS A 48 2.98 -1.54 9.85
C HIS A 48 1.72 -1.49 10.73
N GLY A 49 1.19 -0.30 11.04
CA GLY A 49 -0.12 -0.19 11.68
C GLY A 49 -1.24 -0.52 10.70
N GLU A 50 -2.29 -1.18 11.18
CA GLU A 50 -3.54 -1.37 10.43
C GLU A 50 -4.43 -0.12 10.52
N PHE A 51 -5.34 0.03 9.56
CA PHE A 51 -6.30 1.12 9.49
C PHE A 51 -7.69 0.61 9.09
#